data_AF-A0A7C4I8X6-F1
#
_entry.id   AF-A0A7C4I8X6-F1
#
_cell.length_a   1.000
_cell.length_b   1.000
_cell.length_c   1.000
_cell.angle_alpha   90.00
_cell.angle_beta   90.00
_cell.angle_gamma   90.00
#
_symmetry.space_group_name_H-M   'P 1'
#
loop_
_entity.id
_entity.type
_entity.pdbx_description
1 polymer ?
#
loop_
_entity_poly.entity_id
_entity_poly.type
_entity_poly.pdbx_seq_one_letter_code
_entity_poly.pdbx_strand_id
1 'polypeptide(L)' 'MTATTGSGVQRAARMECRICWYVYDPAVGDPVWQIEPGTPFDALPEHWSCPNCAAERDKFLVLDDE' A
#
# COMPACT_ATOMS: atom_id res chain seq x y z
N MET A 1 1.59 30.16 17.97
CA MET A 1 0.94 28.86 18.19
C MET A 1 1.87 27.81 17.60
N THR A 2 2.48 27.03 18.49
CA THR A 2 3.26 25.79 18.31
C THR A 2 3.67 25.39 16.88
N ALA A 3 4.99 25.38 16.64
CA ALA A 3 5.59 24.44 15.72
C ALA A 3 5.32 23.02 16.23
N THR A 4 4.67 22.18 15.43
CA THR A 4 4.48 20.77 15.72
C THR A 4 4.70 19.96 14.45
N THR A 5 5.92 19.43 14.38
CA THR A 5 6.20 18.04 14.00
C THR A 5 5.96 17.68 12.55
N GLY A 6 7.07 17.61 11.80
CA GLY A 6 7.13 16.93 10.51
C GLY A 6 6.50 15.55 10.57
N SER A 7 5.85 15.18 9.47
CA SER A 7 5.10 13.95 9.29
C SER A 7 5.95 12.70 9.57
N GLY A 8 6.02 12.32 10.84
CA GLY A 8 6.46 11.02 11.29
C GLY A 8 5.41 9.98 10.92
N VAL A 9 5.42 9.51 9.68
CA VAL A 9 4.72 8.29 9.21
C VAL A 9 5.61 7.47 8.27
N GLN A 10 6.93 7.65 8.27
CA GLN A 10 7.80 6.64 7.68
C GLN A 10 7.68 5.36 8.53
N ARG A 11 6.97 4.31 8.07
CA ARG A 11 7.20 2.87 8.40
C ARG A 11 6.38 1.81 7.64
N ALA A 12 5.49 2.15 6.70
CA ALA A 12 4.98 1.17 5.73
C ALA A 12 4.74 1.86 4.37
N ALA A 13 5.48 1.45 3.34
CA ALA A 13 5.40 2.07 2.02
C ALA A 13 4.04 1.79 1.37
N ARG A 14 3.36 2.84 0.92
CA ARG A 14 2.17 2.71 0.07
C ARG A 14 2.60 2.38 -1.34
N MET A 15 1.82 1.56 -2.03
CA MET A 15 2.19 0.98 -3.31
C MET A 15 1.09 1.25 -4.33
N GLU A 16 1.41 1.87 -5.46
CA GLU A 16 0.45 2.16 -6.53
C GLU A 16 0.59 1.15 -7.69
N CYS A 17 -0.53 0.56 -8.09
CA CYS A 17 -0.63 -0.28 -9.26
C CYS A 17 -0.49 0.54 -10.54
N ARG A 18 0.54 0.27 -11.36
CA ARG A 18 0.73 1.00 -12.63
C ARG A 18 -0.24 0.64 -13.76
N ILE A 19 -1.14 -0.32 -13.53
CA ILE A 19 -2.14 -0.76 -14.51
C ILE A 19 -3.45 0.00 -14.35
N CYS A 20 -3.87 0.20 -13.09
CA CYS A 20 -5.19 0.75 -12.77
C CYS A 20 -5.16 1.84 -11.69
N TRP A 21 -3.98 2.24 -11.23
CA TRP A 21 -3.77 3.31 -10.24
C TRP A 21 -4.40 3.04 -8.87
N TYR A 22 -4.70 1.76 -8.55
CA TYR A 22 -5.08 1.36 -7.20
C TYR A 22 -3.89 1.50 -6.24
N VAL A 23 -4.12 2.13 -5.09
CA VAL A 23 -3.11 2.25 -4.03
C VAL A 23 -3.38 1.22 -2.94
N TYR A 24 -2.40 0.34 -2.72
CA TYR A 24 -2.34 -0.46 -1.50
C TYR A 24 -1.76 0.39 -0.36
N ASP A 25 -2.58 0.65 0.66
CA ASP A 25 -2.15 1.29 1.90
C ASP A 25 -2.05 0.24 3.01
N PRO A 26 -0.84 -0.06 3.52
CA PRO A 26 -0.66 -0.96 4.65
C PRO A 26 -1.51 -0.58 5.87
N ALA A 27 -1.82 0.70 6.10
CA ALA A 27 -2.67 1.11 7.22
C ALA A 27 -4.13 0.67 7.07
N VAL A 28 -4.55 0.33 5.84
CA VAL A 28 -5.90 -0.15 5.51
C VAL A 28 -5.93 -1.65 5.30
N GLY A 29 -4.87 -2.23 4.71
CA GLY A 29 -4.84 -3.62 4.28
C GLY A 29 -5.56 -3.81 2.93
N ASP A 30 -6.20 -4.96 2.74
CA ASP A 30 -6.98 -5.28 1.54
C ASP A 30 -8.24 -6.07 1.93
N PRO A 31 -9.39 -5.38 2.09
CA PRO A 31 -10.65 -6.03 2.48
C PRO A 31 -11.16 -7.06 1.46
N VAL A 32 -10.81 -6.93 0.18
CA VAL A 32 -11.24 -7.87 -0.87
C VAL A 32 -10.52 -9.20 -0.69
N TRP A 33 -9.23 -9.15 -0.38
CA TRP A 33 -8.40 -10.32 -0.06
C TRP A 33 -8.41 -10.70 1.42
N GLN A 34 -9.17 -9.99 2.24
CA GLN A 34 -9.21 -10.16 3.70
C GLN A 34 -7.82 -10.03 4.36
N ILE A 35 -7.01 -9.11 3.84
CA ILE A 35 -5.73 -8.73 4.45
C ILE A 35 -6.00 -7.66 5.49
N GLU A 36 -5.60 -7.94 6.73
CA GLU A 36 -5.80 -7.05 7.87
C GLU A 36 -5.02 -5.72 7.73
N PRO A 37 -5.51 -4.64 8.36
CA PRO A 37 -4.73 -3.42 8.55
C PRO A 37 -3.38 -3.70 9.23
N GLY A 38 -2.35 -3.01 8.78
CA GLY A 38 -0.97 -3.12 9.27
C GLY A 38 -0.10 -4.13 8.52
N THR A 39 -0.64 -4.89 7.56
CA THR A 39 0.17 -5.78 6.71
C THR A 39 1.01 -4.94 5.72
N PRO A 40 2.35 -5.07 5.68
CA PRO A 40 3.16 -4.42 4.67
C PRO A 40 3.09 -5.17 3.32
N PHE A 41 3.39 -4.48 2.22
CA PHE A 41 3.29 -5.06 0.88
C PHE A 41 4.21 -6.27 0.65
N ASP A 42 5.36 -6.34 1.35
CA ASP A 42 6.28 -7.49 1.27
C ASP A 42 5.75 -8.74 1.99
N ALA A 43 4.84 -8.57 2.96
CA ALA A 43 4.21 -9.65 3.70
C ALA A 43 2.90 -10.15 3.07
N LEU A 44 2.49 -9.57 1.93
CA LEU A 44 1.34 -10.07 1.17
C LEU A 44 1.62 -11.49 0.64
N PRO A 45 0.58 -12.35 0.54
CA PRO A 45 0.72 -13.68 -0.06
C PRO A 45 1.36 -13.63 -1.45
N GLU A 46 2.13 -14.66 -1.79
CA GLU A 46 2.81 -14.77 -3.10
C GLU A 46 1.86 -14.66 -4.29
N HIS A 47 0.63 -15.13 -4.12
CA HIS A 47 -0.42 -15.17 -5.12
C HIS A 47 -1.42 -14.01 -5.01
N TRP A 48 -1.16 -13.05 -4.13
CA TRP A 48 -1.98 -11.83 -4.06
C TRP A 48 -1.85 -11.06 -5.38
N SER A 49 -2.97 -10.53 -5.86
CA SER A 49 -3.02 -9.67 -7.03
C SER A 49 -3.90 -8.46 -6.76
N CYS A 50 -3.70 -7.38 -7.52
CA CYS A 50 -4.42 -6.12 -7.33
C CYS A 50 -5.94 -6.39 -7.25
N PRO A 51 -6.62 -5.98 -6.16
CA PRO A 51 -8.05 -6.27 -5.98
C PRO A 51 -8.95 -5.59 -7.02
N ASN A 52 -8.43 -4.58 -7.72
CA ASN A 52 -9.17 -3.83 -8.73
C ASN A 52 -9.00 -4.38 -10.16
N CYS A 53 -7.83 -4.92 -10.52
CA CYS A 53 -7.53 -5.30 -11.91
C CYS A 53 -6.81 -6.66 -12.09
N ALA A 54 -6.58 -7.39 -10.99
CA ALA A 54 -5.86 -8.67 -10.97
C ALA A 54 -4.40 -8.63 -11.48
N ALA A 55 -3.81 -7.43 -11.62
CA ALA A 55 -2.39 -7.30 -11.92
C ALA A 55 -1.52 -7.87 -10.80
N GLU A 56 -0.40 -8.49 -11.18
CA GLU A 56 0.57 -9.08 -10.27
C GLU A 56 1.28 -8.01 -9.41
N ARG A 57 1.87 -8.44 -8.28
CA ARG A 57 2.58 -7.58 -7.33
C ARG A 57 3.72 -6.78 -7.95
N ASP A 58 4.37 -7.33 -8.97
CA ASP A 58 5.50 -6.69 -9.68
C ASP A 58 5.08 -5.44 -10.49
N LYS A 59 3.77 -5.21 -10.67
CA LYS A 59 3.24 -4.02 -11.35
C LYS A 59 3.08 -2.83 -10.41
N PHE A 60 3.34 -3.00 -9.11
CA PHE A 60 3.26 -1.93 -8.13
C PHE A 60 4.60 -1.20 -7.96
N LEU A 61 4.54 0.12 -7.79
CA LEU A 61 5.69 0.94 -7.38
C LEU A 61 5.40 1.63 -6.04
N VAL A 62 6.47 1.95 -5.32
CA VAL A 62 6.39 2.80 -4.12
C VAL A 62 5.79 4.15 -4.53
N LEU A 63 4.81 4.59 -3.75
CA LEU A 63 4.21 5.92 -3.86
C LEU A 63 4.82 6.80 -2.77
N ASP A 64 5.69 7.73 -3.16
CA ASP A 64 6.26 8.75 -2.28
C ASP A 64 5.28 9.94 -2.13
N ASP A 65 5.04 10.38 -0.89
CA ASP A 65 4.35 11.65 -0.60
C ASP A 65 5.38 12.79 -0.61
N GLU A 66 5.51 13.49 -1.74
CA GLU A 66 6.22 14.77 -1.82
C GLU A 66 5.30 15.95 -1.45
#